data_AF-B8GLW3-F1
#
_entry.id   AF-B8GLW3-F1
#
_cell.length_a   1.000
_cell.length_b   1.000
_cell.length_c   1.000
_cell.angle_alpha   90.00
_cell.angle_beta   90.00
_cell.angle_gamma   90.00
#
_symmetry.space_group_name_H-M   'P 1'
#
loop_
_entity.id
_entity.type
_entity.pdbx_description
1 polymer ?
#
loop_
_entity_poly.entity_id
_entity_poly.type
_entity_poly.pdbx_seq_one_letter_code
_entity_poly.pdbx_strand_id
1 'polypeptide(L)'
;MSPQPEQQARREIDRLLTAAGWSVQDADRASIHAARGVAIREFPLPGHGFADYLLYVDGQAAGVIEAKKAGATLSGVEVQAERYTQGLPADLPRWDNPLPFAYQSTGVETRFTNGPDYPETSEASLTSRFLLAPQALIPC
;
A
#
# COMPACT_ATOMS: atom_id res chain seq x y z
N MET A 1 -3.49 -12.62 -25.95
CA MET A 1 -2.79 -11.48 -25.32
C MET A 1 -2.41 -11.92 -23.91
N SER A 2 -1.14 -12.15 -23.65
CA SER A 2 -0.69 -12.51 -22.29
C SER A 2 -1.06 -11.36 -21.35
N PRO A 3 -1.68 -11.63 -20.18
CA PRO A 3 -1.91 -10.57 -19.20
C PRO A 3 -0.57 -9.92 -18.91
N GLN A 4 -0.52 -8.59 -18.94
CA GLN A 4 0.74 -7.89 -18.68
C GLN A 4 1.27 -8.34 -17.31
N PRO A 5 2.60 -8.52 -17.14
CA PRO A 5 3.18 -9.01 -15.89
C PRO A 5 2.69 -8.28 -14.63
N GLU A 6 2.33 -7.00 -14.80
CA GLU A 6 1.76 -6.14 -13.76
C GLU A 6 0.35 -6.54 -13.35
N GLN A 7 -0.52 -6.97 -14.27
CA GLN A 7 -1.86 -7.46 -13.93
C GLN A 7 -1.79 -8.77 -13.15
N GLN A 8 -0.78 -9.61 -13.42
CA GLN A 8 -0.57 -10.84 -12.66
C GLN A 8 -0.06 -10.53 -11.25
N ALA A 9 0.86 -9.58 -11.10
CA ALA A 9 1.30 -9.09 -9.80
C ALA A 9 0.13 -8.53 -8.98
N ARG A 10 -0.72 -7.69 -9.57
CA ARG A 10 -1.92 -7.13 -8.90
C ARG A 10 -2.88 -8.21 -8.41
N ARG A 11 -3.15 -9.24 -9.21
CA ARG A 11 -4.01 -10.37 -8.77
C ARG A 11 -3.44 -11.10 -7.56
N GLU A 12 -2.13 -11.30 -7.52
CA GLU A 12 -1.51 -11.95 -6.36
C GLU A 12 -1.50 -11.02 -5.14
N ILE A 13 -1.24 -9.72 -5.32
CA ILE A 13 -1.34 -8.72 -4.26
C ILE A 13 -2.76 -8.69 -3.68
N ASP A 14 -3.80 -8.67 -4.52
CA ASP A 14 -5.21 -8.73 -4.09
C ASP A 14 -5.48 -9.96 -3.23
N ARG A 15 -4.97 -11.12 -3.66
CA ARG A 15 -5.12 -12.39 -2.94
C ARG A 15 -4.42 -12.34 -1.58
N LEU A 16 -3.23 -11.76 -1.52
CA LEU A 16 -2.43 -11.65 -0.31
C LEU A 16 -3.02 -10.64 0.67
N LEU A 17 -3.49 -9.49 0.19
CA LEU A 17 -4.22 -8.50 0.98
C LEU A 17 -5.48 -9.10 1.60
N THR A 18 -6.30 -9.77 0.78
CA THR A 18 -7.51 -10.45 1.26
C THR A 18 -7.16 -11.52 2.29
N ALA A 19 -6.11 -12.32 2.06
CA ALA A 19 -5.65 -13.35 3.00
C ALA A 19 -5.08 -12.77 4.32
N ALA A 20 -4.56 -11.54 4.28
CA ALA A 20 -4.09 -10.79 5.45
C ALA A 20 -5.24 -10.04 6.17
N GLY A 21 -6.47 -10.10 5.65
CA GLY A 21 -7.65 -9.52 6.29
C GLY A 21 -8.03 -8.11 5.81
N TRP A 22 -7.47 -7.64 4.70
CA TRP A 22 -7.88 -6.37 4.09
C TRP A 22 -9.15 -6.52 3.27
N SER A 23 -9.99 -5.49 3.33
CA SER A 23 -11.05 -5.27 2.36
C SER A 23 -10.47 -4.58 1.13
N VAL A 24 -10.22 -5.34 0.07
CA VAL A 24 -9.75 -4.79 -1.22
C VAL A 24 -10.95 -4.22 -1.99
N GLN A 25 -10.87 -2.95 -2.39
CA GLN A 25 -11.94 -2.22 -3.06
C GLN A 25 -11.39 -1.39 -4.22
N ASP A 26 -12.24 -1.09 -5.21
CA ASP A 26 -11.93 -0.19 -6.31
C ASP A 26 -12.17 1.27 -5.92
N ALA A 27 -11.33 2.21 -6.40
CA ALA A 27 -11.45 3.63 -6.07
C ALA A 27 -12.82 4.25 -6.39
N ASP A 28 -13.55 3.72 -7.38
CA ASP A 28 -14.87 4.20 -7.79
C ASP A 28 -16.00 3.81 -6.80
N ARG A 29 -15.79 2.78 -5.99
CA ARG A 29 -16.78 2.21 -5.07
C ARG A 29 -16.25 2.04 -3.65
N ALA A 30 -15.08 2.59 -3.37
CA ALA A 30 -14.40 2.38 -2.11
C ALA A 30 -15.15 3.03 -0.95
N SER A 31 -15.29 2.26 0.13
CA SER A 31 -15.69 2.75 1.45
C SER A 31 -14.56 2.48 2.44
N ILE A 32 -13.94 3.56 2.93
CA ILE A 32 -12.88 3.54 3.96
C ILE A 32 -13.38 3.01 5.31
N HIS A 33 -14.70 2.88 5.49
CA HIS A 33 -15.35 2.34 6.68
C HIS A 33 -15.90 0.92 6.48
N ALA A 34 -15.66 0.28 5.33
CA ALA A 34 -16.17 -1.07 5.07
C ALA A 34 -15.54 -2.13 6.00
N ALA A 35 -14.33 -1.88 6.47
CA ALA A 35 -13.60 -2.74 7.39
C ALA A 35 -12.60 -1.90 8.20
N ARG A 36 -11.99 -2.52 9.21
CA ARG A 36 -10.87 -1.92 9.94
C ARG A 36 -9.67 -1.64 9.04
N GLY A 37 -9.39 -2.53 8.09
CA GLY A 37 -8.36 -2.36 7.06
C GLY A 37 -8.98 -2.37 5.67
N VAL A 38 -8.83 -1.28 4.92
CA VAL A 38 -9.33 -1.13 3.55
C VAL A 38 -8.18 -0.82 2.61
N ALA A 39 -8.03 -1.61 1.54
CA ALA A 39 -7.05 -1.37 0.49
C ALA A 39 -7.77 -0.92 -0.78
N ILE A 40 -7.56 0.33 -1.19
CA ILE A 40 -8.21 0.93 -2.36
C ILE A 40 -7.27 0.86 -3.56
N ARG A 41 -7.71 0.20 -4.63
CA ARG A 41 -6.97 0.06 -5.89
C ARG A 41 -7.01 1.33 -6.74
N GLU A 42 -5.93 1.60 -7.45
CA GLU A 42 -5.80 2.65 -8.48
C GLU A 42 -6.25 4.03 -7.97
N PHE A 43 -5.82 4.39 -6.76
CA PHE A 43 -6.27 5.61 -6.11
C PHE A 43 -5.63 6.86 -6.77
N PRO A 44 -6.43 7.83 -7.25
CA PRO A 44 -5.92 9.04 -7.88
C PRO A 44 -5.26 9.97 -6.85
N LEU A 45 -4.04 10.42 -7.15
CA LEU A 45 -3.32 11.43 -6.37
C LEU A 45 -3.27 12.75 -7.14
N PRO A 46 -3.93 13.81 -6.65
CA PRO A 46 -3.90 15.12 -7.31
C PRO A 46 -2.47 15.60 -7.56
N GLY A 47 -2.08 15.76 -8.83
CA GLY A 47 -0.78 16.31 -9.23
C GLY A 47 0.39 15.32 -9.23
N HIS A 48 0.23 14.10 -8.71
CA HIS A 48 1.33 13.12 -8.57
C HIS A 48 1.06 11.76 -9.25
N GLY A 49 -0.12 11.57 -9.84
CA GLY A 49 -0.46 10.38 -10.64
C GLY A 49 -1.47 9.48 -9.93
N PHE A 50 -1.19 8.18 -9.87
CA PHE A 50 -2.04 7.18 -9.24
C PHE A 50 -1.20 6.28 -8.34
N ALA A 51 -1.72 5.94 -7.16
CA ALA A 51 -1.20 4.86 -6.34
C ALA A 51 -1.82 3.55 -6.80
N ASP A 52 -1.03 2.47 -6.89
CA ASP A 52 -1.62 1.15 -7.21
C ASP A 52 -2.57 0.69 -6.10
N TYR A 53 -2.16 0.87 -4.84
CA TYR A 53 -3.04 0.66 -3.68
C TYR A 53 -2.81 1.73 -2.62
N LEU A 54 -3.90 2.23 -2.04
CA LEU A 54 -3.90 3.07 -0.85
C LEU A 54 -4.50 2.30 0.33
N LEU A 55 -3.76 2.19 1.42
CA LEU A 55 -4.13 1.45 2.63
C LEU A 55 -4.73 2.40 3.66
N TYR A 56 -5.95 2.11 4.06
CA TYR A 56 -6.66 2.77 5.15
C TYR A 56 -6.78 1.82 6.34
N VAL A 57 -6.43 2.31 7.52
CA VAL A 57 -6.65 1.62 8.79
C VAL A 57 -7.48 2.53 9.68
N ASP A 58 -8.58 2.01 10.22
CA ASP A 58 -9.51 2.75 11.08
C ASP A 58 -10.02 4.06 10.43
N GLY A 59 -10.24 4.03 9.11
CA GLY A 59 -10.75 5.16 8.33
C GLY A 59 -9.71 6.24 8.00
N GLN A 60 -8.44 6.01 8.30
CA GLN A 60 -7.35 6.94 8.00
C GLN A 60 -6.28 6.27 7.14
N ALA A 61 -5.75 7.01 6.16
CA ALA A 61 -4.66 6.53 5.32
C ALA A 61 -3.43 6.26 6.20
N ALA A 62 -2.93 5.02 6.12
CA ALA A 62 -1.77 4.53 6.85
C ALA A 62 -0.59 4.27 5.90
N GLY A 63 -0.85 3.93 4.64
CA GLY A 63 0.24 3.65 3.71
C GLY A 63 -0.19 3.37 2.29
N VAL A 64 0.78 3.02 1.46
CA VAL A 64 0.57 2.78 0.02
C VAL A 64 1.31 1.54 -0.44
N ILE A 65 0.78 0.82 -1.43
CA ILE A 65 1.47 -0.27 -2.11
C ILE A 65 1.64 0.09 -3.57
N GLU A 66 2.87 -0.02 -4.04
CA GLU A 66 3.27 0.16 -5.43
C GLU A 66 3.51 -1.22 -6.07
N ALA A 67 2.72 -1.54 -7.09
CA ALA A 67 2.87 -2.76 -7.84
C ALA A 67 3.98 -2.59 -8.88
N LYS A 68 4.98 -3.47 -8.84
CA LYS A 68 6.06 -3.57 -9.82
C LYS A 68 5.93 -4.86 -10.60
N LYS A 69 6.54 -4.90 -11.79
CA LYS A 69 6.60 -6.13 -12.60
C LYS A 69 7.55 -7.13 -11.94
N ALA A 70 7.21 -8.42 -12.02
CA ALA A 70 8.08 -9.50 -11.55
C ALA A 70 9.50 -9.39 -12.15
N GLY A 71 10.53 -9.44 -11.30
CA GLY A 71 11.93 -9.27 -11.68
C GLY A 71 12.44 -7.83 -11.77
N ALA A 72 11.61 -6.84 -11.45
CA ALA A 72 12.08 -5.46 -11.28
C ALA A 72 12.81 -5.28 -9.94
N THR A 73 13.93 -4.55 -9.94
CA THR A 73 14.64 -4.19 -8.71
C THR A 73 13.76 -3.30 -7.83
N LEU A 74 13.48 -3.75 -6.60
CA LEU A 74 12.78 -2.98 -5.58
C LEU A 74 13.74 -1.93 -4.98
N SER A 75 14.01 -0.85 -5.72
CA SER A 75 14.83 0.27 -5.28
C SER A 75 14.08 1.60 -5.44
N GLY A 76 14.40 2.60 -4.59
CA GLY A 76 13.86 3.96 -4.72
C GLY A 76 12.75 4.31 -3.72
N VAL A 77 12.99 4.03 -2.44
CA VAL A 77 12.09 4.35 -1.32
C VAL A 77 11.96 5.87 -1.09
N GLU A 78 13.07 6.60 -1.21
CA GLU A 78 13.13 8.03 -0.87
C GLU A 78 12.30 8.92 -1.81
N VAL A 79 12.21 8.58 -3.10
CA VAL A 79 11.51 9.39 -4.12
C VAL A 79 9.97 9.26 -4.00
N GLN A 80 9.47 8.23 -3.33
CA GLN A 80 8.03 7.98 -3.22
C GLN A 80 7.41 8.67 -2.00
N ALA A 81 8.09 8.66 -0.85
CA ALA A 81 7.61 9.33 0.36
C ALA A 81 7.30 10.81 0.12
N GLU A 82 8.16 11.55 -0.60
CA GLU A 82 7.91 12.95 -0.97
C GLU A 82 6.71 13.13 -1.89
N ARG A 83 6.52 12.26 -2.88
CA ARG A 83 5.35 12.32 -3.79
C ARG A 83 4.03 12.16 -3.07
N TYR A 84 4.00 11.29 -2.06
CA TYR A 84 2.80 11.08 -1.25
C TYR A 84 2.59 12.20 -0.21
N THR A 85 3.66 12.70 0.39
CA THR A 85 3.62 13.84 1.33
C THR A 85 3.03 15.09 0.67
N GLN A 86 3.34 15.30 -0.62
CA GLN A 86 2.90 16.47 -1.39
C GLN A 86 1.61 16.23 -2.19
N GLY A 87 1.34 14.99 -2.59
CA GLY A 87 0.22 14.63 -3.48
C GLY A 87 -1.06 14.19 -2.79
N LEU A 88 -1.06 14.01 -1.47
CA LEU A 88 -2.28 13.71 -0.73
C LEU A 88 -3.10 14.99 -0.51
N PRO A 89 -4.44 14.97 -0.75
CA PRO A 89 -5.31 16.09 -0.42
C PRO A 89 -5.14 16.49 1.06
N ALA A 90 -5.14 17.80 1.34
CA ALA A 90 -5.02 18.30 2.71
C ALA A 90 -6.14 17.80 3.63
N ASP A 91 -7.33 17.56 3.07
CA ASP A 91 -8.53 17.13 3.79
C ASP A 91 -8.66 15.60 3.92
N LEU A 92 -7.68 14.83 3.43
CA LEU A 92 -7.71 13.37 3.47
C LEU A 92 -7.35 12.87 4.89
N PRO A 93 -8.22 12.09 5.56
CA PRO A 93 -7.94 11.55 6.89
C PRO A 93 -6.71 10.63 6.83
N ARG A 94 -5.66 10.95 7.58
CA ARG A 94 -4.40 10.20 7.58
C ARG A 94 -3.81 10.13 8.99
N TRP A 95 -3.10 9.03 9.25
CA TRP A 95 -2.44 8.82 10.54
C TRP A 95 -1.25 9.76 10.73
N ASP A 96 -0.47 9.98 9.66
CA ASP A 96 0.67 10.89 9.69
C ASP A 96 0.96 11.48 8.30
N ASN A 97 1.83 12.50 8.24
CA ASN A 97 2.37 13.08 7.02
C ASN A 97 3.88 13.34 7.15
N PRO A 98 4.76 12.58 6.47
CA PRO A 98 4.50 11.54 5.46
C PRO A 98 3.70 10.34 5.99
N LEU A 99 3.04 9.60 5.10
CA LEU A 99 2.38 8.34 5.48
C LEU A 99 3.42 7.39 6.13
N PRO A 100 3.06 6.71 7.24
CA PRO A 100 4.02 5.91 7.99
C PRO A 100 4.52 4.67 7.26
N PHE A 101 3.76 4.17 6.27
CA PHE A 101 4.10 2.94 5.55
C PHE A 101 4.12 3.11 4.03
N ALA A 102 5.19 2.65 3.40
CA ALA A 102 5.27 2.49 1.94
C ALA A 102 5.73 1.07 1.59
N TYR A 103 4.99 0.42 0.69
CA TYR A 103 5.28 -0.92 0.22
C TYR A 103 5.55 -0.91 -1.28
N GLN A 104 6.49 -1.75 -1.69
CA GLN A 104 6.72 -2.06 -3.10
C GLN A 104 6.61 -3.57 -3.27
N SER A 105 5.76 -4.03 -4.18
CA SER A 105 5.50 -5.45 -4.39
C SER A 105 5.59 -5.85 -5.85
N THR A 106 6.29 -6.93 -6.13
CA THR A 106 6.25 -7.61 -7.44
C THR A 106 5.19 -8.71 -7.52
N GLY A 107 4.43 -8.93 -6.45
CA GLY A 107 3.57 -10.09 -6.25
C GLY A 107 4.31 -11.36 -5.81
N VAL A 108 5.64 -11.41 -5.97
CA VAL A 108 6.51 -12.50 -5.46
C VAL A 108 7.30 -12.03 -4.26
N GLU A 109 7.89 -10.83 -4.39
CA GLU A 109 8.68 -10.18 -3.35
C GLU A 109 7.99 -8.90 -2.94
N THR A 110 8.14 -8.53 -1.67
CA THR A 110 7.70 -7.22 -1.19
C THR A 110 8.71 -6.65 -0.26
N ARG A 111 8.92 -5.36 -0.44
CA ARG A 111 9.76 -4.55 0.40
C ARG A 111 8.88 -3.50 1.04
N PHE A 112 9.02 -3.35 2.35
CA PHE A 112 8.37 -2.25 3.04
C PHE A 112 9.42 -1.27 3.53
N THR A 113 9.01 -0.03 3.70
CA THR A 113 9.79 0.96 4.42
C THR A 113 8.87 1.66 5.39
N ASN A 114 9.31 1.70 6.62
CA ASN A 114 8.67 2.46 7.66
C ASN A 114 9.26 3.87 7.69
N GLY A 115 8.45 4.84 8.12
CA GLY A 115 8.92 6.18 8.45
C GLY A 115 10.00 6.19 9.54
N PRO A 116 10.70 7.34 9.72
CA PRO A 116 11.84 7.47 10.63
C PRO A 116 11.58 7.11 12.10
N ASP A 117 10.31 7.05 12.55
CA ASP A 117 9.93 6.60 13.89
C ASP A 117 9.78 5.07 14.06
N TYR A 118 9.89 4.28 12.97
CA TYR A 118 9.91 2.82 13.01
C TYR A 118 11.17 2.29 12.32
N PRO A 119 12.33 2.22 13.01
CA PRO A 119 13.64 2.11 12.36
C PRO A 119 14.00 0.77 11.70
N GLU A 120 13.14 -0.25 11.74
CA GLU A 120 13.41 -1.50 11.01
C GLU A 120 12.80 -1.47 9.61
N THR A 121 13.63 -1.16 8.61
CA THR A 121 13.37 -1.61 7.24
C THR A 121 13.55 -3.13 7.23
N SER A 122 12.48 -3.91 7.42
CA SER A 122 12.56 -5.36 7.24
C SER A 122 12.12 -5.75 5.83
N GLU A 123 12.70 -6.81 5.29
CA GLU A 123 12.19 -7.41 4.06
C GLU A 123 11.02 -8.33 4.45
N ALA A 124 9.78 -7.89 4.22
CA ALA A 124 8.60 -8.71 4.46
C ALA A 124 8.14 -9.38 3.17
N SER A 125 8.21 -10.71 3.11
CA SER A 125 7.39 -11.41 2.12
C SER A 125 5.92 -11.20 2.47
N LEU A 126 5.08 -10.84 1.49
CA LEU A 126 3.61 -10.76 1.66
C LEU A 126 2.99 -12.09 2.12
N THR A 127 3.72 -13.20 1.97
CA THR A 127 3.30 -14.50 2.53
C THR A 127 3.33 -14.52 4.06
N SER A 128 4.08 -13.61 4.69
CA SER A 128 4.01 -13.38 6.12
C SER A 128 2.72 -12.62 6.42
N ARG A 129 1.65 -13.38 6.72
CA ARG A 129 0.32 -12.88 7.13
C ARG A 129 0.36 -11.77 8.20
N PHE A 130 1.46 -11.67 8.95
CA PHE A 130 1.63 -10.71 10.04
C PHE A 130 2.03 -9.31 9.59
N LEU A 131 2.81 -9.15 8.52
CA LEU A 131 3.43 -7.85 8.18
C LEU A 131 2.52 -6.92 7.38
N LEU A 132 1.45 -7.46 6.81
CA LEU A 132 0.41 -6.68 6.14
C LEU A 132 -0.83 -6.53 6.98
N ALA A 133 -1.06 -7.31 8.03
CA ALA A 133 -2.36 -7.30 8.68
C ALA A 133 -2.70 -5.88 9.17
N PRO A 134 -3.93 -5.38 8.96
CA PRO A 134 -4.29 -4.02 9.36
C PRO A 134 -4.10 -3.79 10.86
N GLN A 135 -4.24 -4.84 11.68
CA GLN A 135 -3.94 -4.79 13.12
C GLN A 135 -2.45 -4.67 13.49
N ALA A 136 -1.53 -4.91 12.56
CA ALA A 136 -0.08 -4.80 12.80
C ALA A 136 0.47 -3.41 12.47
N LEU A 137 -0.28 -2.59 11.73
CA LEU A 137 0.20 -1.30 11.25
C LEU A 137 0.04 -0.17 12.25
N ILE A 138 -0.81 -0.31 13.26
CA ILE A 138 -1.07 0.79 14.18
C ILE A 138 -1.10 0.23 15.61
N PRO A 139 -0.19 0.68 16.49
CA PRO A 139 -0.24 0.28 17.88
C PRO A 139 -1.52 0.80 18.53
N CYS A 140 -2.13 -0.03 19.38
CA CYS A 140 -3.25 0.33 20.25
C CYS A 140 -2.96 1.59 21.10
#